data_AF-A0A8T0CXP6-F1
#
_entry.id   AF-A0A8T0CXP6-F1
#
_cell.length_a   1.000
_cell.length_b   1.000
_cell.length_c   1.000
_cell.angle_alpha   90.00
_cell.angle_beta   90.00
_cell.angle_gamma   90.00
#
_symmetry.space_group_name_H-M   'P 1'
#
loop_
_entity.id
_entity.type
_entity.pdbx_description
1 polymer ?
#
loop_
_entity_poly.entity_id
_entity_poly.type
_entity_poly.pdbx_seq_one_letter_code
_entity_poly.pdbx_strand_id
1 'polypeptide(L)'
;MGRPEPCVLFAQTFAHPNLDEYVDEVVFAEPVVVTACEFLELSASSTCQSASLVGATSPPSFALEVFVQCNGETRFRRLCQPFLYSHSSSNVLEVEAVVTNHLVVRGSYRSLSLVIYGNTAEDLGQYNIEFDDSS
;
A
#
# COMPACT_ATOMS: atom_id res chain seq x y z
N MET A 1 0.88 -27.75 -2.40
CA MET A 1 -0.10 -26.78 -1.88
C MET A 1 0.47 -25.41 -2.23
N GLY A 2 -0.15 -24.70 -3.18
CA GLY A 2 0.37 -23.40 -3.65
C GLY A 2 0.19 -22.31 -2.61
N ARG A 3 1.00 -21.25 -2.67
CA ARG A 3 0.72 -20.03 -1.88
C ARG A 3 -0.66 -19.49 -2.26
N PRO A 4 -1.48 -19.02 -1.29
CA PRO A 4 -2.75 -18.37 -1.58
C PRO A 4 -2.55 -17.16 -2.50
N GLU A 5 -3.53 -16.91 -3.38
CA GLU A 5 -3.52 -15.74 -4.25
C GLU A 5 -3.76 -14.46 -3.41
N PRO A 6 -3.05 -13.34 -3.69
CA PRO A 6 -3.27 -12.09 -2.97
C PRO A 6 -4.72 -11.61 -3.06
N CYS A 7 -5.29 -11.22 -1.92
CA CYS A 7 -6.62 -10.62 -1.81
C CYS A 7 -6.52 -9.12 -1.51
N VAL A 8 -7.67 -8.43 -1.51
CA VAL A 8 -7.75 -7.01 -1.15
C VAL A 8 -7.73 -6.88 0.38
N LEU A 9 -6.69 -6.24 0.91
CA LEU A 9 -6.53 -5.94 2.33
C LEU A 9 -7.12 -4.57 2.71
N PHE A 10 -7.07 -3.61 1.77
CA PHE A 10 -7.56 -2.25 1.97
C PHE A 10 -8.00 -1.66 0.62
N ALA A 11 -9.07 -0.86 0.62
CA ALA A 11 -9.53 -0.13 -0.55
C ALA A 11 -10.30 1.13 -0.13
N GLN A 12 -9.65 2.29 -0.10
CA GLN A 12 -10.29 3.57 0.23
C GLN A 12 -9.64 4.76 -0.49
N THR A 13 -10.28 5.93 -0.35
CA THR A 13 -9.76 7.21 -0.84
C THR A 13 -9.44 8.12 0.34
N PHE A 14 -8.18 8.55 0.43
CA PHE A 14 -7.78 9.67 1.27
C PHE A 14 -8.17 10.97 0.57
N ALA A 15 -8.80 11.90 1.29
CA ALA A 15 -9.29 13.15 0.74
C ALA A 15 -8.96 14.31 1.67
N HIS A 16 -8.24 15.30 1.12
CA HIS A 16 -7.74 16.47 1.82
C HIS A 16 -8.35 17.75 1.24
N PRO A 17 -8.45 18.83 2.03
CA PRO A 17 -9.08 20.07 1.57
C PRO A 17 -8.28 20.77 0.46
N ASN A 18 -6.94 20.80 0.60
CA ASN A 18 -6.02 21.50 -0.29
C ASN A 18 -4.99 20.53 -0.88
N LEU A 19 -4.38 20.91 -2.00
CA LEU A 19 -3.22 20.23 -2.54
C LEU A 19 -1.97 20.62 -1.72
N ASP A 20 -1.47 19.69 -0.91
CA ASP A 20 -0.29 19.87 -0.06
C ASP A 20 0.37 18.50 0.21
N GLU A 21 1.47 18.47 0.96
CA GLU A 21 2.09 17.24 1.46
C GLU A 21 1.30 16.66 2.65
N TYR A 22 0.88 15.41 2.51
CA TYR A 22 0.17 14.66 3.56
C TYR A 22 0.87 13.34 3.87
N VAL A 23 0.54 12.83 5.05
CA VAL A 23 0.91 11.52 5.54
C VAL A 23 -0.39 10.82 5.93
N ASP A 24 -0.76 9.78 5.19
CA ASP A 24 -1.94 8.96 5.45
C ASP A 24 -1.52 7.57 5.90
N GLU A 25 -2.28 7.01 6.84
CA GLU A 25 -1.94 5.76 7.54
C GLU A 25 -3.01 4.70 7.29
N VAL A 26 -2.57 3.45 7.13
CA VAL A 26 -3.41 2.26 7.09
C VAL A 26 -2.94 1.31 8.18
N VAL A 27 -3.77 1.13 9.21
CA VAL A 27 -3.54 0.20 10.30
C VAL A 27 -4.40 -1.03 10.09
N PHE A 28 -3.76 -2.19 9.95
CA PHE A 28 -4.43 -3.47 9.82
C PHE A 28 -4.73 -4.06 11.21
N ALA A 29 -5.87 -4.73 11.36
CA ALA A 29 -6.28 -5.35 12.63
C ALA A 29 -5.36 -6.50 13.07
N GLU A 30 -4.70 -7.12 12.10
CA GLU A 30 -3.77 -8.24 12.28
C GLU A 30 -2.57 -8.07 11.34
N PRO A 31 -1.44 -8.76 11.60
CA PRO A 31 -0.29 -8.72 10.71
C PRO A 31 -0.63 -9.26 9.32
N VAL A 32 -0.30 -8.48 8.29
CA VAL A 32 -0.53 -8.83 6.88
C VAL A 32 0.79 -8.83 6.12
N VAL A 33 0.81 -9.57 5.01
CA VAL A 33 1.91 -9.56 4.05
C VAL A 33 1.46 -8.75 2.85
N VAL A 34 1.95 -7.53 2.73
CA VAL A 34 1.65 -6.64 1.59
C VAL A 34 2.47 -7.07 0.39
N THR A 35 1.83 -7.27 -0.76
CA THR A 35 2.48 -7.70 -2.01
C THR A 35 2.37 -6.67 -3.13
N ALA A 36 1.33 -5.84 -3.14
CA ALA A 36 1.19 -4.76 -4.11
C ALA A 36 0.31 -3.62 -3.59
N CYS A 37 0.49 -2.44 -4.15
CA CYS A 37 -0.37 -1.28 -3.98
C CYS A 37 -0.86 -0.81 -5.36
N GLU A 38 -2.16 -0.63 -5.54
CA GLU A 38 -2.76 -0.07 -6.76
C GLU A 38 -3.35 1.31 -6.48
N PHE A 39 -2.94 2.28 -7.29
CA PHE A 39 -3.39 3.66 -7.22
C PHE A 39 -4.44 3.91 -8.30
N LEU A 40 -5.66 4.27 -7.92
CA LEU A 40 -6.75 4.43 -8.88
C LEU A 40 -6.81 5.86 -9.41
N GLU A 41 -6.62 6.00 -10.70
CA GLU A 41 -6.79 7.26 -11.42
C GLU A 41 -8.22 7.81 -11.25
N LEU A 42 -8.38 9.12 -11.43
CA LEU A 42 -9.70 9.75 -11.41
C LEU A 42 -10.66 9.06 -12.37
N SER A 43 -11.78 8.56 -11.84
CA SER A 43 -12.84 7.81 -12.54
C SER A 43 -12.46 6.41 -13.04
N ALA A 44 -11.27 5.90 -12.74
CA ALA A 44 -10.91 4.50 -12.99
C ALA A 44 -11.51 3.58 -11.92
N SER A 45 -11.85 2.35 -12.28
CA SER A 45 -12.24 1.33 -11.30
C SER A 45 -11.02 0.45 -10.97
N SER A 46 -11.02 -0.15 -9.78
CA SER A 46 -9.99 -1.14 -9.44
C SER A 46 -10.00 -2.31 -10.43
N THR A 47 -8.81 -2.83 -10.71
CA THR A 47 -8.65 -4.09 -11.46
C THR A 47 -9.22 -5.29 -10.72
N CYS A 48 -9.36 -5.21 -9.38
CA CYS A 48 -9.99 -6.25 -8.58
C CYS A 48 -11.50 -6.04 -8.47
N GLN A 49 -12.28 -7.02 -8.95
CA GLN A 49 -13.76 -6.99 -8.89
C GLN A 49 -14.32 -6.97 -7.45
N SER A 50 -13.53 -7.40 -6.47
CA SER A 50 -13.92 -7.39 -5.06
C SER A 50 -13.83 -6.00 -4.42
N ALA A 51 -13.06 -5.07 -5.01
CA ALA A 51 -12.95 -3.70 -4.54
C ALA A 51 -13.91 -2.79 -5.33
N SER A 52 -15.05 -2.42 -4.73
CA SER A 52 -15.97 -1.43 -5.30
C SER A 52 -15.48 0.00 -5.04
N LEU A 53 -14.26 0.31 -5.47
CA LEU A 53 -13.66 1.64 -5.36
C LEU A 53 -13.51 2.28 -6.73
N VAL A 54 -14.05 3.48 -6.88
CA VAL A 54 -13.82 4.35 -8.04
C VAL A 54 -12.76 5.37 -7.65
N GLY A 55 -11.74 5.48 -8.48
CA GLY A 55 -10.60 6.34 -8.26
C GLY A 55 -10.97 7.81 -8.29
N ALA A 56 -10.34 8.55 -7.38
CA ALA A 56 -10.48 9.98 -7.21
C ALA A 56 -9.11 10.64 -7.04
N THR A 57 -8.03 9.95 -7.43
CA THR A 57 -6.66 10.43 -7.25
C THR A 57 -6.44 11.76 -7.97
N SER A 58 -5.89 12.74 -7.25
CA SER A 58 -5.65 14.10 -7.73
C SER A 58 -4.50 14.72 -6.95
N PRO A 59 -3.47 15.31 -7.60
CA PRO A 59 -3.37 15.59 -9.04
C PRO A 59 -3.04 14.34 -9.88
N PRO A 60 -3.10 14.41 -11.22
CA PRO A 60 -2.79 13.26 -12.09
C PRO A 60 -1.32 12.81 -12.04
N SER A 61 -0.44 13.60 -11.43
CA SER A 61 0.94 13.20 -11.12
C SER A 61 1.47 13.88 -9.88
N PHE A 62 2.18 13.13 -9.03
CA PHE A 62 2.80 13.60 -7.79
C PHE A 62 3.89 12.63 -7.33
N ALA A 63 4.77 13.12 -6.45
CA ALA A 63 5.76 12.27 -5.79
C ALA A 63 5.13 11.52 -4.61
N LEU A 64 5.44 10.23 -4.48
CA LEU A 64 4.93 9.35 -3.44
C LEU A 64 6.05 8.53 -2.81
N GLU A 65 5.95 8.36 -1.50
CA GLU A 65 6.75 7.45 -0.70
C GLU A 65 5.81 6.53 0.10
N VAL A 66 6.16 5.26 0.19
CA VAL A 66 5.41 4.27 0.98
C VAL A 66 6.35 3.70 2.04
N PHE A 67 5.86 3.64 3.27
CA PHE A 67 6.58 3.14 4.41
C PHE A 67 5.76 2.07 5.12
N VAL A 68 6.43 1.20 5.85
CA VAL A 68 5.80 0.19 6.69
C VAL A 68 6.49 0.14 8.04
N GLN A 69 5.74 -0.21 9.08
CA GLN A 69 6.29 -0.57 10.37
C GLN A 69 6.22 -2.09 10.52
N CYS A 70 7.37 -2.75 10.56
CA CYS A 70 7.39 -4.19 10.79
C CYS A 70 7.20 -4.48 12.28
N ASN A 71 6.62 -5.64 12.60
CA ASN A 71 6.37 -6.02 13.98
C ASN A 71 7.69 -6.09 14.77
N GLY A 72 7.75 -5.41 15.92
CA GLY A 72 8.96 -5.29 16.73
C GLY A 72 9.88 -4.13 16.36
N GLU A 73 9.65 -3.44 15.24
CA GLU A 73 10.41 -2.25 14.86
C GLU A 73 9.78 -0.96 15.43
N THR A 74 10.65 -0.06 15.90
CA THR A 74 10.24 1.26 16.42
C THR A 74 10.22 2.36 15.36
N ARG A 75 10.69 2.05 14.14
CA ARG A 75 10.82 2.99 13.04
C ARG A 75 10.13 2.46 11.80
N PHE A 76 9.59 3.38 11.01
CA PHE A 76 9.11 3.08 9.67
C PHE A 76 10.30 2.84 8.74
N ARG A 77 10.22 1.76 7.96
CA ARG A 77 11.14 1.48 6.86
C ARG A 77 10.45 1.81 5.53
N ARG A 78 11.22 2.28 4.54
CA ARG A 78 10.69 2.50 3.19
C ARG A 78 10.37 1.16 2.55
N LEU A 79 9.18 1.05 1.99
CA LEU A 79 8.73 -0.15 1.27
C LEU A 79 9.31 -0.21 -0.15
N CYS A 80 9.48 0.96 -0.78
CA CYS A 80 10.06 1.10 -2.10
C CYS A 80 10.88 2.39 -2.21
N GLN A 81 11.61 2.57 -3.31
CA GLN A 81 12.19 3.87 -3.61
C GLN A 81 11.08 4.91 -3.85
N PRO A 82 11.29 6.18 -3.45
CA PRO A 82 10.38 7.26 -3.82
C PRO A 82 10.15 7.27 -5.32
N PHE A 83 8.90 7.42 -5.73
CA PHE A 83 8.54 7.39 -7.15
C PHE A 83 7.57 8.49 -7.51
N LEU A 84 7.52 8.81 -8.80
CA LEU A 84 6.53 9.72 -9.34
C LEU A 84 5.34 8.91 -9.84
N TYR A 85 4.20 9.05 -9.18
CA TYR A 85 2.95 8.55 -9.74
C TYR A 85 2.54 9.41 -10.92
N SER A 86 2.04 8.78 -11.99
CA SER A 86 1.42 9.43 -13.15
C SER A 86 0.37 8.52 -13.75
N HIS A 87 -0.75 9.06 -14.25
CA HIS A 87 -1.76 8.28 -15.00
C HIS A 87 -1.19 7.54 -16.24
N SER A 88 -0.05 7.98 -16.77
CA SER A 88 0.61 7.31 -17.90
C SER A 88 1.54 6.17 -17.49
N SER A 89 1.73 5.94 -16.18
CA SER A 89 2.62 4.92 -15.62
C SER A 89 1.83 3.71 -15.12
N SER A 90 2.52 2.64 -14.74
CA SER A 90 1.86 1.52 -14.05
C SER A 90 1.15 2.04 -12.81
N ASN A 91 -0.15 1.78 -12.72
CA ASN A 91 -0.96 2.11 -11.55
C ASN A 91 -0.74 1.11 -10.40
N VAL A 92 -0.08 -0.02 -10.68
CA VAL A 92 0.31 -1.02 -9.68
C VAL A 92 1.79 -0.88 -9.35
N LEU A 93 2.06 -0.74 -8.06
CA LEU A 93 3.38 -0.83 -7.44
C LEU A 93 3.52 -2.21 -6.79
N GLU A 94 4.30 -3.07 -7.41
CA GLU A 94 4.73 -4.33 -6.79
C GLU A 94 5.78 -4.05 -5.72
N VAL A 95 5.66 -4.71 -4.58
CA VAL A 95 6.55 -4.53 -3.44
C VAL A 95 7.12 -5.86 -2.97
N GLU A 96 8.29 -5.81 -2.35
CA GLU A 96 8.84 -6.98 -1.68
C GLU A 96 7.88 -7.38 -0.54
N ALA A 97 7.51 -8.66 -0.51
CA ALA A 97 6.56 -9.19 0.48
C ALA A 97 7.06 -8.91 1.91
N VAL A 98 6.34 -8.05 2.63
CA VAL A 98 6.70 -7.60 3.97
C VAL A 98 5.56 -7.84 4.95
N VAL A 99 5.89 -8.40 6.11
CA VAL A 99 4.93 -8.51 7.22
C VAL A 99 4.83 -7.16 7.93
N THR A 100 3.63 -6.59 7.94
CA THR A 100 3.34 -5.31 8.57
C THR A 100 1.91 -5.29 9.10
N ASN A 101 1.67 -4.52 10.15
CA ASN A 101 0.33 -4.13 10.60
C ASN A 101 0.05 -2.64 10.36
N HIS A 102 1.03 -1.91 9.82
CA HIS A 102 0.94 -0.47 9.65
C HIS A 102 1.69 -0.01 8.40
N LEU A 103 0.95 0.52 7.43
CA LEU A 103 1.48 1.12 6.21
C LEU A 103 1.21 2.62 6.23
N VAL A 104 2.18 3.40 5.78
CA VAL A 104 2.10 4.86 5.71
C VAL A 104 2.42 5.30 4.30
N VAL A 105 1.60 6.21 3.77
CA VAL A 105 1.79 6.82 2.46
C VAL A 105 2.05 8.30 2.67
N ARG A 106 3.12 8.82 2.06
CA ARG A 106 3.47 10.24 2.09
C ARG A 106 3.58 10.77 0.67
N GLY A 107 2.91 11.88 0.38
CA GLY A 107 2.99 12.51 -0.93
C GLY A 107 2.23 13.83 -1.01
N SER A 108 2.37 14.51 -2.15
CA SER A 108 1.69 15.78 -2.40
C SER A 108 0.42 15.58 -3.24
N TYR A 109 -0.72 15.41 -2.58
CA TYR A 109 -2.00 15.16 -3.25
C TYR A 109 -3.17 15.83 -2.53
N ARG A 110 -4.23 16.13 -3.28
CA ARG A 110 -5.52 16.51 -2.71
C ARG A 110 -6.35 15.28 -2.38
N SER A 111 -6.22 14.23 -3.18
CA SER A 111 -6.90 12.96 -2.94
C SER A 111 -6.10 11.81 -3.52
N LEU A 112 -6.17 10.66 -2.86
CA LEU A 112 -5.45 9.44 -3.24
C LEU A 112 -6.37 8.23 -3.05
N SER A 113 -6.71 7.55 -4.13
CA SER A 113 -7.45 6.29 -4.08
C SER A 113 -6.47 5.12 -4.14
N LEU A 114 -6.44 4.31 -3.08
CA LEU A 114 -5.46 3.26 -2.88
C LEU A 114 -6.16 1.93 -2.59
N VAL A 115 -5.72 0.89 -3.30
CA VAL A 115 -6.03 -0.52 -3.01
C VAL A 115 -4.74 -1.22 -2.62
N ILE A 116 -4.75 -1.94 -1.50
CA ILE A 116 -3.59 -2.71 -1.01
C ILE A 116 -3.92 -4.19 -1.14
N TYR A 117 -3.01 -4.93 -1.78
CA TYR A 117 -3.11 -6.37 -1.99
C TYR A 117 -2.13 -7.13 -1.12
N GLY A 118 -2.55 -8.32 -0.68
CA GLY A 118 -1.72 -9.19 0.12
C GLY A 118 -2.51 -10.34 0.74
N ASN A 119 -1.99 -10.89 1.83
CA ASN A 119 -2.66 -11.94 2.61
C ASN A 119 -2.46 -11.67 4.10
N THR A 120 -3.23 -12.30 4.98
CA THR A 120 -2.87 -12.32 6.40
C THR A 120 -1.58 -13.11 6.59
N ALA A 121 -0.80 -12.78 7.62
CA ALA A 121 0.39 -13.56 7.96
C ALA A 121 0.03 -15.00 8.36
N GLU A 122 -1.17 -15.20 8.92
CA GLU A 122 -1.72 -16.52 9.27
C GLU A 122 -1.95 -17.39 8.02
N ASP A 123 -2.60 -16.85 6.98
CA ASP A 123 -2.88 -17.56 5.73
C ASP A 123 -1.61 -18.06 5.03
N LEU A 124 -0.50 -17.35 5.22
CA LEU A 124 0.81 -17.69 4.67
C LEU A 124 1.67 -18.56 5.60
N GLY A 125 1.19 -18.85 6.81
CA GLY A 125 1.98 -19.52 7.85
C GLY A 125 3.23 -18.74 8.26
N GLN A 126 3.25 -17.42 8.06
CA GLN A 126 4.36 -16.53 8.36
C GLN A 126 4.21 -15.93 9.77
N TYR A 127 4.20 -16.79 10.78
CA TYR A 127 4.23 -16.37 12.19
C TYR A 127 5.65 -16.09 12.72
N ASN A 128 6.69 -16.61 12.04
CA ASN A 128 8.11 -16.43 12.41
C ASN A 128 8.94 -16.06 11.17
N ILE A 129 9.06 -14.78 10.84
CA ILE A 129 10.19 -14.32 10.02
C ILE A 129 11.18 -13.69 10.99
N GLU A 130 12.07 -14.53 11.53
CA GLU A 130 13.32 -14.06 12.11
C GLU A 130 14.08 -13.37 10.98
N PHE A 131 14.21 -12.05 11.04
CA PHE A 131 15.15 -11.33 10.18
C PHE A 131 16.55 -11.85 10.53
N ASP A 132 17.17 -12.58 9.62
CA ASP A 132 18.59 -12.88 9.69
C ASP A 132 19.34 -11.55 9.59
N ASP A 133 19.81 -11.05 10.73
CA ASP A 133 20.74 -9.94 10.85
C ASP A 133 22.10 -10.40 10.32
N SER A 134 22.21 -10.50 9.00
CA SER A 134 23.50 -10.65 8.33
C SER A 134 24.26 -9.32 8.45
N SER A 135 25.23 -9.33 9.37
CA SER A 135 26.11 -8.25 9.83
C SER A 135 26.90 -7.48 8.76
#